data_AF-A0A918MVH7-F1
#
_entry.id   AF-A0A918MVH7-F1
#
_cell.length_a   1.000
_cell.length_b   1.000
_cell.length_c   1.000
_cell.angle_alpha   90.00
_cell.angle_beta   90.00
_cell.angle_gamma   90.00
#
_symmetry.space_group_name_H-M   'P 1'
#
loop_
_entity.id
_entity.type
_entity.pdbx_description
1 polymer ?
#
loop_
_entity_poly.entity_id
_entity_poly.type
_entity_poly.pdbx_seq_one_letter_code
_entity_poly.pdbx_strand_id
1 'polypeptide(L)'
;MGKNSPFAREGVMQEYLDSLLRAPEDPADVTANTAKLLEDAARRISEESTVPLPPDEDGDNADVVQSFDAPEADTPDTTAPAQQQPALSQQDIAATPVASLLDEQFQALFFEVAGLTLAVPLITLGGIHQLEKVGPLFGKPSWFKGVMLHRDEKLNVVDTAQWVMPEKYDQSLADALHYRYLIMLGESEWGLASENLVNTVTLSKADVKWREAQGKRPWLAGMVKERMCALIDVYQLIAMLNNGLGSNDQTP
;
A
#
# COMPACT_ATOMS: atom_id res chain seq x y z
N MET A 1 49.88 29.63 13.94
CA MET A 1 48.92 28.63 13.41
C MET A 1 47.68 28.65 14.31
N GLY A 2 46.60 29.30 13.89
CA GLY A 2 45.37 28.64 13.40
C GLY A 2 44.40 28.46 14.59
N LYS A 3 43.14 28.92 14.58
CA LYS A 3 42.12 28.90 13.54
C LYS A 3 41.05 29.97 13.89
N ASN A 4 40.89 31.03 13.10
CA ASN A 4 39.65 31.83 13.13
C ASN A 4 38.72 31.26 12.05
N SER A 5 37.99 30.21 12.41
CA SER A 5 36.98 29.59 11.56
C SER A 5 35.62 30.31 11.73
N PRO A 6 34.79 30.36 10.69
CA PRO A 6 33.84 31.44 10.41
C PRO A 6 32.43 31.16 10.95
N PHE A 7 32.32 30.83 12.23
CA PHE A 7 31.02 30.43 12.83
C PHE A 7 30.30 31.54 13.60
N ALA A 8 30.90 32.71 13.77
CA ALA A 8 30.30 33.80 14.53
C ALA A 8 29.67 34.86 13.61
N ARG A 9 28.64 34.46 12.85
CA ARG A 9 27.63 35.41 12.35
C ARG A 9 26.43 35.45 13.31
N GLU A 10 26.73 35.44 14.61
CA GLU A 10 25.73 35.57 15.68
C GLU A 10 24.87 36.84 15.49
N GLY A 11 25.46 37.93 14.99
CA GLY A 11 24.71 39.13 14.63
C GLY A 11 23.71 38.91 13.49
N VAL A 12 24.07 38.12 12.47
CA VAL A 12 23.15 37.81 11.34
C VAL A 12 22.05 36.85 11.78
N MET A 13 22.37 35.91 12.67
CA MET A 13 21.39 35.00 13.26
C MET A 13 20.40 35.75 14.17
N GLN A 14 20.88 36.75 14.92
CA GLN A 14 20.05 37.60 15.75
C GLN A 14 19.17 38.54 14.92
N GLU A 15 19.68 39.16 13.84
CA GLU A 15 18.84 39.97 12.95
C GLU A 15 17.75 39.15 12.25
N TYR A 16 18.05 37.90 11.88
CA TYR A 16 17.05 37.01 11.29
C TYR A 16 15.98 36.57 12.30
N LEU A 17 16.38 36.26 13.54
CA LEU A 17 15.44 35.94 14.63
C LEU A 17 14.58 37.15 15.01
N ASP A 18 15.16 38.36 15.04
CA ASP A 18 14.42 39.60 15.29
C ASP A 18 13.42 39.89 14.16
N SER A 19 13.82 39.65 12.90
CA SER A 19 12.92 39.75 11.75
C SER A 19 11.79 38.73 11.75
N LEU A 20 11.96 37.56 12.37
CA LEU A 20 10.92 36.53 12.50
C LEU A 20 10.01 36.74 13.71
N LEU A 21 10.51 37.37 14.77
CA LEU A 21 9.74 37.71 15.97
C LEU A 21 8.98 39.04 15.84
N ARG A 22 9.29 39.85 14.81
CA ARG A 22 8.53 41.06 14.49
C ARG A 22 7.20 40.67 13.85
N ALA A 23 6.13 40.75 14.65
CA ALA A 23 4.78 40.66 14.14
C ALA A 23 4.56 41.75 13.06
N PRO A 24 3.91 41.45 11.93
CA PRO A 24 3.65 42.44 10.90
C PRO A 24 2.81 43.58 11.50
N GLU A 25 3.32 44.81 11.42
CA GLU A 25 2.69 45.99 12.02
C GLU A 25 1.41 46.43 11.27
N ASP A 26 1.08 45.83 10.11
CA ASP A 26 -0.18 46.07 9.41
C ASP A 26 -0.70 44.83 8.63
N PRO A 27 -1.93 44.34 8.91
CA PRO A 27 -2.54 43.23 8.18
C PRO A 27 -2.89 43.54 6.71
N ALA A 28 -2.85 44.82 6.29
CA ALA A 28 -3.16 45.20 4.92
C ALA A 28 -2.03 44.83 3.93
N ASP A 29 -0.77 44.90 4.33
CA ASP A 29 0.38 44.65 3.45
C ASP A 29 0.57 43.16 3.12
N VAL A 30 0.25 42.28 4.07
CA VAL A 30 0.31 40.81 3.85
C VAL A 30 -0.78 40.37 2.86
N THR A 31 -1.95 41.03 2.91
CA THR A 31 -3.08 40.77 2.02
C THR A 31 -2.82 41.30 0.61
N ALA A 32 -2.16 42.46 0.48
CA ALA A 32 -1.79 43.02 -0.82
C ALA A 32 -0.73 42.17 -1.54
N ASN A 33 0.29 41.70 -0.82
CA ASN A 33 1.35 40.86 -1.40
C ASN A 33 0.84 39.47 -1.82
N THR A 34 -0.06 38.87 -1.02
CA THR A 34 -0.68 37.59 -1.37
C THR A 34 -1.60 37.73 -2.58
N ALA A 35 -2.46 38.77 -2.62
CA ALA A 35 -3.31 39.05 -3.78
C ALA A 35 -2.51 39.21 -5.07
N LYS A 36 -1.35 39.89 -5.01
CA LYS A 36 -0.48 40.09 -6.18
C LYS A 36 0.15 38.79 -6.69
N LEU A 37 0.52 37.88 -5.79
CA LEU A 37 1.05 36.56 -6.13
C LEU A 37 0.00 35.62 -6.75
N LEU A 38 -1.24 35.68 -6.24
CA LEU A 38 -2.38 34.92 -6.77
C LEU A 38 -2.74 35.37 -8.19
N GLU A 39 -2.68 36.67 -8.47
CA GLU A 39 -3.00 37.22 -9.80
C GLU A 39 -1.93 36.92 -10.86
N ASP A 40 -0.64 36.88 -10.46
CA ASP A 40 0.47 36.47 -11.34
C ASP A 40 0.37 34.97 -11.71
N ALA A 41 -0.02 34.12 -10.76
CA ALA A 41 -0.23 32.69 -10.99
C ALA A 41 -1.43 32.44 -11.93
N ALA A 42 -2.53 33.18 -11.76
CA ALA A 42 -3.72 33.05 -12.60
C ALA A 42 -3.46 33.45 -14.07
N ARG A 43 -2.61 34.44 -14.32
CA ARG A 43 -2.22 34.84 -15.68
C ARG A 43 -1.41 33.77 -16.39
N ARG A 44 -0.46 33.14 -15.70
CA ARG A 44 0.38 32.06 -16.28
C ARG A 44 -0.44 30.83 -16.69
N ILE A 45 -1.51 30.52 -15.95
CA ILE A 45 -2.40 29.39 -16.27
C ILE A 45 -3.26 29.66 -17.52
N SER A 46 -3.57 30.92 -17.84
CA SER A 46 -4.32 31.26 -19.06
C SER A 46 -3.46 31.29 -20.32
N GLU A 47 -2.15 31.50 -20.20
CA GLU A 47 -1.25 31.59 -21.36
C GLU A 47 -0.74 30.21 -21.84
N GLU A 48 -0.75 29.19 -20.98
CA GLU A 48 -0.30 27.82 -21.30
C GLU A 48 -1.45 26.89 -21.73
N SER A 49 -2.41 27.40 -22.50
CA SER A 49 -3.50 26.62 -23.07
C SER A 49 -3.58 26.80 -24.58
N THR A 50 -2.49 26.49 -25.29
CA THR A 50 -2.50 26.24 -26.73
C THR A 50 -1.59 25.05 -27.07
N VAL A 51 -2.14 23.84 -26.94
CA VAL A 51 -1.57 22.65 -27.60
C VAL A 51 -2.27 22.50 -28.95
N PRO A 52 -1.55 22.48 -30.09
CA PRO A 52 -2.16 22.30 -31.41
C PRO A 52 -2.59 20.84 -31.62
N LEU A 53 -3.77 20.64 -32.22
CA LEU A 53 -4.22 19.35 -32.73
C LEU A 53 -3.43 18.96 -33.99
N PRO A 54 -3.01 17.68 -34.16
CA PRO A 54 -2.51 17.19 -35.44
C PRO A 54 -3.65 16.94 -36.44
N PRO A 55 -3.40 17.04 -37.76
CA PRO A 55 -4.43 16.96 -38.79
C PRO A 55 -4.78 15.51 -39.15
N ASP A 56 -6.07 15.30 -39.43
CA ASP A 56 -6.62 14.10 -40.06
C ASP A 56 -6.16 14.01 -41.53
N GLU A 57 -5.64 12.85 -41.94
CA GLU A 57 -5.45 12.48 -43.35
C GLU A 57 -6.49 11.42 -43.73
N ASP A 58 -7.40 11.81 -44.62
CA ASP A 58 -8.28 10.95 -45.42
C ASP A 58 -7.47 9.97 -46.28
N GLY A 59 -7.94 8.73 -46.36
CA GLY A 59 -7.34 7.67 -47.16
C GLY A 59 -8.30 6.51 -47.40
N ASP A 60 -9.30 6.78 -48.23
CA ASP A 60 -10.18 5.85 -48.94
C ASP A 60 -9.49 4.54 -49.39
N ASN A 61 -10.12 3.39 -49.11
CA ASN A 61 -10.32 2.37 -50.15
C ASN A 61 -11.47 1.43 -49.80
N ALA A 62 -12.29 1.24 -50.82
CA ALA A 62 -13.60 0.62 -50.79
C ALA A 62 -13.56 -0.89 -51.05
N ASP A 63 -14.65 -1.54 -50.64
CA ASP A 63 -15.40 -2.58 -51.35
C ASP A 63 -14.74 -3.94 -51.65
N VAL A 64 -15.37 -5.01 -51.16
CA VAL A 64 -16.00 -6.08 -51.96
C VAL A 64 -16.10 -7.38 -51.15
N VAL A 65 -17.32 -7.90 -51.20
CA VAL A 65 -17.92 -9.09 -50.59
C VAL A 65 -17.47 -10.38 -51.29
N GLN A 66 -17.48 -11.52 -50.56
CA GLN A 66 -17.87 -12.90 -50.94
C GLN A 66 -16.89 -13.96 -50.38
N SER A 67 -17.29 -14.73 -49.36
CA SER A 67 -18.03 -16.02 -49.40
C SER A 67 -17.09 -17.24 -49.45
N PHE A 68 -17.37 -18.25 -48.61
CA PHE A 68 -17.20 -19.71 -48.76
C PHE A 68 -17.12 -20.30 -47.33
N ASP A 69 -18.25 -20.73 -46.78
CA ASP A 69 -18.80 -22.10 -46.80
C ASP A 69 -17.96 -23.11 -46.01
N ALA A 70 -18.60 -23.75 -45.03
CA ALA A 70 -18.04 -24.79 -44.16
C ALA A 70 -17.77 -26.08 -44.97
N PRO A 71 -16.89 -26.95 -44.47
CA PRO A 71 -17.45 -28.16 -43.86
C PRO A 71 -16.66 -28.71 -42.65
N GLU A 72 -17.40 -29.45 -41.82
CA GLU A 72 -16.91 -30.46 -40.88
C GLU A 72 -15.94 -31.45 -41.53
N ALA A 73 -14.88 -31.85 -40.81
CA ALA A 73 -14.63 -33.25 -40.44
C ALA A 73 -13.26 -33.46 -39.75
N ASP A 74 -13.30 -34.32 -38.73
CA ASP A 74 -12.26 -35.21 -38.23
C ASP A 74 -11.00 -34.63 -37.56
N THR A 75 -11.05 -34.61 -36.22
CA THR A 75 -9.87 -34.73 -35.37
C THR A 75 -9.77 -36.16 -34.84
N PRO A 76 -8.71 -36.93 -35.17
CA PRO A 76 -8.42 -38.15 -34.44
C PRO A 76 -7.79 -37.83 -33.09
N ASP A 77 -8.36 -38.46 -32.06
CA ASP A 77 -7.78 -38.68 -30.74
C ASP A 77 -6.26 -38.89 -30.77
N THR A 78 -5.53 -38.12 -29.97
CA THR A 78 -4.30 -38.58 -29.35
C THR A 78 -4.20 -37.94 -27.97
N THR A 79 -4.59 -38.76 -27.00
CA THR A 79 -4.52 -38.53 -25.57
C THR A 79 -3.04 -38.45 -25.15
N ALA A 80 -2.56 -37.25 -24.88
CA ALA A 80 -1.40 -37.05 -24.01
C ALA A 80 -1.95 -36.69 -22.62
N PRO A 81 -1.63 -37.45 -21.55
CA PRO A 81 -2.10 -37.09 -20.21
C PRO A 81 -1.36 -35.83 -19.76
N ALA A 82 -2.06 -34.70 -19.85
CA ALA A 82 -1.70 -33.49 -19.13
C ALA A 82 -1.64 -33.84 -17.64
N GLN A 83 -0.44 -33.77 -17.07
CA GLN A 83 -0.27 -33.76 -15.63
C GLN A 83 -0.99 -32.52 -15.10
N GLN A 84 -2.21 -32.73 -14.62
CA GLN A 84 -2.97 -31.76 -13.87
C GLN A 84 -2.19 -31.47 -12.58
N GLN A 85 -1.45 -30.36 -12.58
CA GLN A 85 -1.08 -29.70 -11.35
C GLN A 85 -2.41 -29.28 -10.67
N PRO A 86 -2.71 -29.72 -9.44
CA PRO A 86 -3.93 -29.31 -8.77
C PRO A 86 -3.91 -27.78 -8.60
N ALA A 87 -4.79 -27.09 -9.32
CA ALA A 87 -5.11 -25.71 -9.00
C ALA A 87 -5.87 -25.73 -7.67
N LEU A 88 -5.17 -25.42 -6.58
CA LEU A 88 -5.79 -25.27 -5.27
C LEU A 88 -6.80 -24.12 -5.36
N SER A 89 -8.06 -24.42 -5.07
CA SER A 89 -9.13 -23.43 -4.96
C SER A 89 -8.76 -22.38 -3.92
N GLN A 90 -9.11 -21.10 -4.12
CA GLN A 90 -8.86 -20.02 -3.15
C GLN A 90 -9.38 -20.33 -1.73
N GLN A 91 -10.38 -21.21 -1.61
CA GLN A 91 -10.92 -21.68 -0.33
C GLN A 91 -10.00 -22.69 0.39
N ASP A 92 -9.21 -23.49 -0.33
CA ASP A 92 -8.30 -24.48 0.26
C ASP A 92 -7.00 -23.84 0.78
N ILE A 93 -6.61 -22.69 0.20
CA ILE A 93 -5.42 -21.93 0.61
C ILE A 93 -5.62 -21.25 1.98
N ALA A 94 -6.87 -20.89 2.31
CA ALA A 94 -7.21 -20.31 3.61
C ALA A 94 -7.00 -21.30 4.77
N ALA A 95 -7.26 -22.59 4.56
CA ALA A 95 -7.07 -23.62 5.58
C ALA A 95 -5.62 -24.10 5.71
N THR A 96 -4.77 -23.78 4.74
CA THR A 96 -3.37 -24.22 4.73
C THR A 96 -2.51 -23.19 5.47
N PRO A 97 -1.86 -23.55 6.59
CA PRO A 97 -1.03 -22.59 7.31
C PRO A 97 0.10 -22.08 6.41
N VAL A 98 0.41 -20.78 6.46
CA VAL A 98 1.48 -20.18 5.64
C VAL A 98 2.82 -20.90 5.79
N ALA A 99 3.06 -21.50 6.96
CA ALA A 99 4.23 -22.32 7.26
C ALA A 99 4.44 -23.49 6.28
N SER A 100 3.37 -24.06 5.72
CA SER A 100 3.43 -25.17 4.77
C SER A 100 3.76 -24.72 3.35
N LEU A 101 3.44 -23.48 3.00
CA LEU A 101 3.67 -22.91 1.67
C LEU A 101 5.07 -22.31 1.51
N LEU A 102 5.70 -21.94 2.63
CA LEU A 102 7.05 -21.40 2.64
C LEU A 102 8.09 -22.51 2.42
N ASP A 103 9.17 -22.19 1.74
CA ASP A 103 10.36 -23.03 1.67
C ASP A 103 11.16 -22.98 2.99
N GLU A 104 12.16 -23.86 3.14
CA GLU A 104 13.09 -23.85 4.29
C GLU A 104 13.74 -22.49 4.52
N GLN A 105 14.00 -21.75 3.44
CA GLN A 105 14.48 -20.37 3.41
C GLN A 105 13.55 -19.56 2.52
N PHE A 106 13.05 -18.43 3.02
CA PHE A 106 12.12 -17.57 2.31
C PHE A 106 12.45 -16.11 2.57
N GLN A 107 12.05 -15.23 1.66
CA GLN A 107 12.21 -13.79 1.84
C GLN A 107 10.96 -13.20 2.51
N ALA A 108 11.17 -12.36 3.52
CA ALA A 108 10.11 -11.61 4.18
C ALA A 108 10.41 -10.10 4.13
N LEU A 109 9.37 -9.32 3.84
CA LEU A 109 9.41 -7.87 3.90
C LEU A 109 9.06 -7.42 5.31
N PHE A 110 9.94 -6.59 5.87
CA PHE A 110 9.73 -5.95 7.16
C PHE A 110 9.19 -4.55 6.95
N PHE A 111 8.16 -4.21 7.71
CA PHE A 111 7.56 -2.88 7.67
C PHE A 111 7.15 -2.46 9.08
N GLU A 112 7.04 -1.15 9.27
CA GLU A 112 6.75 -0.53 10.56
C GLU A 112 5.40 0.18 10.54
N VAL A 113 4.68 0.04 11.64
CA VAL A 113 3.41 0.70 11.92
C VAL A 113 3.30 1.00 13.40
N ALA A 114 3.08 2.25 13.78
CA ALA A 114 2.92 2.69 15.17
C ALA A 114 4.07 2.22 16.09
N GLY A 115 5.31 2.18 15.57
CA GLY A 115 6.48 1.69 16.28
C GLY A 115 6.57 0.16 16.45
N LEU A 116 5.68 -0.61 15.81
CA LEU A 116 5.75 -2.06 15.75
C LEU A 116 6.26 -2.53 14.39
N THR A 117 7.23 -3.45 14.41
CA THR A 117 7.73 -4.10 13.19
C THR A 117 6.96 -5.39 12.92
N LEU A 118 6.49 -5.54 11.68
CA LEU A 118 5.78 -6.71 11.18
C LEU A 118 6.53 -7.27 9.97
N ALA A 119 6.37 -8.57 9.74
CA ALA A 119 6.96 -9.26 8.59
C ALA A 119 5.88 -9.96 7.78
N VAL A 120 5.95 -9.81 6.45
CA VAL A 120 5.09 -10.52 5.48
C VAL A 120 5.98 -11.26 4.48
N PRO A 121 5.76 -12.57 4.24
CA PRO A 121 6.49 -13.30 3.22
C PRO A 121 6.24 -12.73 1.81
N LEU A 122 7.30 -12.61 1.01
CA LEU A 122 7.21 -12.06 -0.35
C LEU A 122 6.36 -12.95 -1.27
N ILE A 123 6.35 -14.26 -1.05
CA ILE A 123 5.54 -15.20 -1.86
C ILE A 123 4.03 -14.94 -1.72
N THR A 124 3.61 -14.30 -0.63
CA THR A 124 2.21 -13.96 -0.33
C THR A 124 1.93 -12.47 -0.50
N LEU A 125 2.89 -11.69 -0.99
CA LEU A 125 2.76 -10.25 -1.15
C LEU A 125 2.29 -9.94 -2.58
N GLY A 126 1.15 -9.26 -2.72
CA GLY A 126 0.59 -8.91 -4.04
C GLY A 126 1.27 -7.71 -4.70
N GLY A 127 1.88 -6.84 -3.89
CA GLY A 127 2.49 -5.61 -4.33
C GLY A 127 2.57 -4.58 -3.21
N ILE A 128 3.22 -3.46 -3.49
CA ILE A 128 3.27 -2.32 -2.58
C ILE A 128 2.95 -1.08 -3.39
N HIS A 129 1.94 -0.33 -2.94
CA HIS A 129 1.56 0.94 -3.53
C HIS A 129 1.84 2.07 -2.55
N GLN A 130 1.99 3.28 -3.07
CA GLN A 130 1.96 4.46 -2.23
C GLN A 130 0.51 4.71 -1.81
N LEU A 131 0.29 5.03 -0.53
CA LEU A 131 -1.05 5.33 -0.06
C LEU A 131 -1.48 6.70 -0.60
N GLU A 132 -2.60 6.72 -1.31
CA GLU A 132 -3.21 7.93 -1.86
C GLU A 132 -4.47 8.32 -1.08
N LYS A 133 -5.39 9.05 -1.73
CA LYS A 133 -6.65 9.48 -1.14
C LYS A 133 -7.54 8.26 -0.87
N VAL A 134 -7.73 7.94 0.41
CA VAL A 134 -8.63 6.90 0.88
C VAL A 134 -10.02 7.50 1.11
N GLY A 135 -11.06 6.90 0.51
CA GLY A 135 -12.45 7.22 0.77
C GLY A 135 -12.96 6.44 1.99
N PRO A 136 -13.22 7.07 3.14
CA PRO A 136 -13.74 6.38 4.31
C PRO A 136 -15.17 5.86 4.04
N LEU A 137 -15.50 4.69 4.58
CA LEU A 137 -16.83 4.11 4.45
C LEU A 137 -17.49 3.96 5.83
N PHE A 138 -18.64 4.62 6.00
CA PHE A 138 -19.39 4.57 7.26
C PHE A 138 -20.08 3.22 7.44
N GLY A 139 -20.19 2.77 8.70
CA GLY A 139 -20.84 1.50 9.05
C GLY A 139 -19.95 0.26 8.90
N LYS A 140 -18.69 0.42 8.51
CA LYS A 140 -17.69 -0.65 8.56
C LYS A 140 -16.98 -0.72 9.92
N PRO A 141 -16.34 -1.87 10.25
CA PRO A 141 -15.57 -2.01 11.47
C PRO A 141 -14.46 -0.96 11.56
N SER A 142 -14.05 -0.62 12.78
CA SER A 142 -13.13 0.49 13.01
C SER A 142 -11.76 0.28 12.34
N TRP A 143 -11.29 -0.96 12.24
CA TRP A 143 -10.06 -1.32 11.52
C TRP A 143 -10.11 -1.07 10.01
N PHE A 144 -11.29 -0.81 9.43
CA PHE A 144 -11.43 -0.48 8.02
C PHE A 144 -11.22 1.02 7.81
N LYS A 145 -10.09 1.39 7.21
CA LYS A 145 -9.75 2.79 6.96
C LYS A 145 -10.56 3.39 5.81
N GLY A 146 -10.83 2.59 4.78
CA GLY A 146 -11.60 3.02 3.61
C GLY A 146 -11.23 2.26 2.34
N VAL A 147 -11.60 2.83 1.20
CA VAL A 147 -11.27 2.28 -0.13
C VAL A 147 -10.39 3.29 -0.88
N MET A 148 -9.30 2.82 -1.46
CA MET A 148 -8.43 3.57 -2.36
C MET A 148 -8.69 3.11 -3.79
N LEU A 149 -8.76 4.03 -4.75
CA LEU A 149 -8.85 3.68 -6.17
C LEU A 149 -7.46 3.81 -6.78
N HIS A 150 -6.92 2.73 -7.35
CA HIS A 150 -5.62 2.73 -8.01
C HIS A 150 -5.78 2.13 -9.41
N ARG A 151 -5.50 2.91 -10.47
CA ARG A 151 -5.58 2.45 -11.87
C ARG A 151 -6.88 1.71 -12.20
N ASP A 152 -8.01 2.28 -11.76
CA ASP A 152 -9.37 1.73 -11.89
C ASP A 152 -9.70 0.51 -11.01
N GLU A 153 -8.75 0.00 -10.21
CA GLU A 153 -8.98 -1.06 -9.23
C GLU A 153 -9.32 -0.48 -7.85
N LYS A 154 -10.30 -1.09 -7.16
CA LYS A 154 -10.74 -0.68 -5.82
C LYS A 154 -9.99 -1.50 -4.78
N LEU A 155 -9.10 -0.84 -4.05
CA LEU A 155 -8.29 -1.45 -3.00
C LEU A 155 -8.86 -1.11 -1.63
N ASN A 156 -9.20 -2.13 -0.85
CA ASN A 156 -9.68 -2.01 0.51
C ASN A 156 -8.50 -1.76 1.47
N VAL A 157 -8.52 -0.62 2.15
CA VAL A 157 -7.44 -0.20 3.05
C VAL A 157 -7.80 -0.55 4.49
N VAL A 158 -6.95 -1.37 5.10
CA VAL A 158 -7.02 -1.75 6.51
C VAL A 158 -6.06 -0.89 7.32
N ASP A 159 -6.54 -0.37 8.45
CA ASP A 159 -5.71 0.30 9.44
C ASP A 159 -4.92 -0.74 10.24
N THR A 160 -3.65 -0.93 9.89
CA THR A 160 -2.81 -1.97 10.49
C THR A 160 -2.53 -1.70 11.97
N ALA A 161 -2.40 -0.43 12.39
CA ALA A 161 -2.17 -0.10 13.80
C ALA A 161 -3.37 -0.54 14.64
N GLN A 162 -4.58 -0.20 14.17
CA GLN A 162 -5.81 -0.60 14.83
C GLN A 162 -6.05 -2.10 14.77
N TRP A 163 -5.68 -2.75 13.66
CA TRP A 163 -5.76 -4.21 13.55
C TRP A 163 -4.88 -4.90 14.60
N VAL A 164 -3.60 -4.55 14.67
CA VAL A 164 -2.66 -5.26 15.53
C VAL A 164 -2.82 -4.88 17.01
N MET A 165 -3.03 -3.60 17.30
CA MET A 165 -3.13 -3.05 18.65
C MET A 165 -4.40 -2.21 18.84
N PRO A 166 -5.60 -2.83 18.82
CA PRO A 166 -6.85 -2.08 18.98
C PRO A 166 -6.96 -1.39 20.35
N GLU A 167 -6.36 -1.96 21.40
CA GLU A 167 -6.42 -1.41 22.77
C GLU A 167 -5.53 -0.18 22.99
N LYS A 168 -4.52 0.02 22.15
CA LYS A 168 -3.60 1.17 22.23
C LYS A 168 -3.90 2.23 21.17
N TYR A 169 -4.97 2.04 20.40
CA TYR A 169 -5.34 2.93 19.33
C TYR A 169 -6.16 4.09 19.89
N ASP A 170 -5.46 5.17 20.24
CA ASP A 170 -6.07 6.43 20.68
C ASP A 170 -6.12 7.45 19.53
N GLN A 171 -6.98 8.47 19.67
CA GLN A 171 -7.09 9.54 18.66
C GLN A 171 -5.75 10.24 18.42
N SER A 172 -4.98 10.50 19.48
CA SER A 172 -3.63 11.08 19.37
C SER A 172 -2.66 10.21 18.57
N LEU A 173 -2.80 8.87 18.67
CA LEU A 173 -1.99 7.95 17.88
C LEU A 173 -2.45 7.99 16.41
N ALA A 174 -3.77 8.02 16.18
CA ALA A 174 -4.33 8.15 14.84
C ALA A 174 -3.85 9.44 14.12
N ASP A 175 -3.74 10.54 14.85
CA ASP A 175 -3.23 11.82 14.32
C ASP A 175 -1.71 11.82 14.09
N ALA A 176 -0.95 11.07 14.91
CA ALA A 176 0.49 10.92 14.75
C ALA A 176 0.88 9.91 13.66
N LEU A 177 -0.01 8.96 13.33
CA LEU A 177 0.21 7.90 12.34
C LEU A 177 0.18 8.46 10.93
N HIS A 178 1.33 8.39 10.25
CA HIS A 178 1.44 8.84 8.86
C HIS A 178 1.65 7.64 7.94
N TYR A 179 0.53 7.05 7.51
CA TYR A 179 0.54 5.99 6.53
C TYR A 179 1.00 6.49 5.16
N ARG A 180 2.06 5.87 4.62
CA ARG A 180 2.68 6.23 3.34
C ARG A 180 2.58 5.13 2.31
N TYR A 181 2.46 3.89 2.75
CA TYR A 181 2.47 2.70 1.90
C TYR A 181 1.24 1.84 2.15
N LEU A 182 0.79 1.16 1.11
CA LEU A 182 -0.25 0.15 1.14
C LEU A 182 0.34 -1.17 0.65
N ILE A 183 0.42 -2.16 1.54
CA ILE A 183 0.98 -3.48 1.24
C ILE A 183 -0.17 -4.41 0.88
N MET A 184 -0.21 -4.89 -0.36
CA MET A 184 -1.27 -5.77 -0.86
C MET A 184 -1.05 -7.21 -0.39
N LEU A 185 -2.15 -7.83 0.05
CA LEU A 185 -2.18 -9.17 0.59
C LEU A 185 -2.55 -10.17 -0.52
N GLY A 186 -1.57 -10.93 -1.01
CA GLY A 186 -1.75 -11.91 -2.08
C GLY A 186 -2.43 -11.30 -3.32
N GLU A 187 -3.30 -12.07 -3.96
CA GLU A 187 -4.12 -11.62 -5.09
C GLU A 187 -5.46 -10.98 -4.65
N SER A 188 -5.56 -10.56 -3.38
CA SER A 188 -6.80 -9.98 -2.86
C SER A 188 -6.85 -8.46 -3.04
N GLU A 189 -8.05 -7.89 -2.96
CA GLU A 189 -8.27 -6.45 -2.93
C GLU A 189 -7.89 -5.82 -1.58
N TRP A 190 -7.33 -6.57 -0.63
CA TRP A 190 -6.99 -6.08 0.70
C TRP A 190 -5.56 -5.56 0.78
N GLY A 191 -5.42 -4.36 1.33
CA GLY A 191 -4.14 -3.71 1.58
C GLY A 191 -3.97 -3.30 3.04
N LEU A 192 -2.77 -3.54 3.59
CA LEU A 192 -2.37 -3.10 4.91
C LEU A 192 -1.69 -1.73 4.83
N ALA A 193 -2.24 -0.74 5.52
CA ALA A 193 -1.62 0.58 5.62
C ALA A 193 -0.36 0.52 6.49
N SER A 194 0.77 1.04 5.98
CA SER A 194 2.05 1.10 6.70
C SER A 194 2.71 2.47 6.60
N GLU A 195 3.49 2.83 7.61
CA GLU A 195 4.22 4.09 7.68
C GLU A 195 5.57 4.00 6.95
N ASN A 196 6.30 2.90 7.19
CA ASN A 196 7.64 2.74 6.66
C ASN A 196 7.95 1.29 6.25
N LEU A 197 8.68 1.14 5.16
CA LEU A 197 9.21 -0.13 4.69
C LEU A 197 10.66 -0.22 5.13
N VAL A 198 11.02 -1.28 5.85
CA VAL A 198 12.35 -1.40 6.46
C VAL A 198 13.32 -2.03 5.46
N ASN A 199 13.21 -3.34 5.25
CA ASN A 199 14.02 -4.08 4.30
C ASN A 199 13.40 -5.48 4.05
N THR A 200 13.89 -6.14 3.01
CA THR A 200 13.62 -7.56 2.79
C THR A 200 14.79 -8.37 3.32
N VAL A 201 14.50 -9.41 4.11
CA VAL A 201 15.51 -10.32 4.67
C VAL A 201 15.13 -11.77 4.34
N THR A 202 16.13 -12.58 4.04
CA THR A 202 15.96 -14.03 3.91
C THR A 202 15.95 -14.65 5.31
N LEU A 203 14.85 -15.29 5.66
CA LEU A 203 14.64 -15.99 6.93
C LEU A 203 14.59 -17.50 6.69
N SER A 204 15.06 -18.29 7.65
CA SER A 204 14.76 -19.72 7.68
C SER A 204 13.51 -20.00 8.52
N LYS A 205 12.80 -21.10 8.21
CA LYS A 205 11.73 -21.61 9.08
C LYS A 205 12.19 -21.82 10.53
N ALA A 206 13.47 -22.15 10.75
CA ALA A 206 14.04 -22.34 12.09
C ALA A 206 14.14 -21.02 12.89
N ASP A 207 14.23 -19.88 12.21
CA ASP A 207 14.32 -18.55 12.83
C ASP A 207 12.96 -18.02 13.30
N VAL A 208 11.89 -18.69 12.88
CA VAL A 208 10.52 -18.36 13.24
C VAL A 208 10.04 -19.30 14.33
N LYS A 209 9.57 -18.72 15.44
CA LYS A 209 8.78 -19.44 16.43
C LYS A 209 7.33 -19.49 15.95
N TRP A 210 6.99 -20.55 15.23
CA TRP A 210 5.65 -20.82 14.72
C TRP A 210 4.65 -20.98 15.86
N ARG A 211 3.41 -20.55 15.61
CA ARG A 211 2.29 -20.75 16.53
C ARG A 211 1.33 -21.79 15.95
N GLU A 212 0.68 -22.54 16.82
CA GLU A 212 -0.47 -23.35 16.43
C GLU A 212 -1.67 -22.41 16.20
N ALA A 213 -2.39 -22.62 15.09
CA ALA A 213 -3.41 -21.71 14.58
C ALA A 213 -4.64 -21.52 15.50
N GLN A 214 -4.76 -22.28 16.59
CA GLN A 214 -5.87 -22.25 17.55
C GLN A 214 -5.71 -21.19 18.66
N GLY A 215 -5.14 -20.03 18.33
CA GLY A 215 -4.91 -18.93 19.28
C GLY A 215 -5.92 -17.80 19.18
N LYS A 216 -5.78 -16.80 20.07
CA LYS A 216 -6.57 -15.55 20.08
C LYS A 216 -6.33 -14.66 18.84
N ARG A 217 -5.34 -14.97 18.00
CA ARG A 217 -4.94 -14.17 16.82
C ARG A 217 -4.53 -15.14 15.69
N PRO A 218 -5.47 -15.58 14.85
CA PRO A 218 -5.18 -16.57 13.79
C PRO A 218 -4.37 -15.98 12.63
N TRP A 219 -4.41 -14.66 12.41
CA TRP A 219 -3.57 -13.95 11.45
C TRP A 219 -2.06 -13.92 11.81
N LEU A 220 -1.65 -14.37 13.00
CA LEU A 220 -0.24 -14.38 13.40
C LEU A 220 0.36 -15.78 13.20
N ALA A 221 1.18 -15.94 12.16
CA ALA A 221 1.86 -17.18 11.84
C ALA A 221 2.93 -17.55 12.89
N GLY A 222 3.68 -16.55 13.38
CA GLY A 222 4.78 -16.78 14.30
C GLY A 222 5.53 -15.52 14.72
N MET A 223 6.60 -15.69 15.49
CA MET A 223 7.50 -14.63 15.90
C MET A 223 8.91 -14.87 15.35
N VAL A 224 9.48 -13.90 14.65
CA VAL A 224 10.85 -13.98 14.14
C VAL A 224 11.82 -13.66 15.27
N LYS A 225 12.74 -14.58 15.58
CA LYS A 225 13.63 -14.48 16.75
C LYS A 225 14.61 -13.33 16.65
N GLU A 226 15.20 -13.11 15.48
CA GLU A 226 16.31 -12.17 15.30
C GLU A 226 15.90 -10.70 15.47
N ARG A 227 14.71 -10.33 14.98
CA ARG A 227 14.19 -8.96 15.03
C ARG A 227 13.02 -8.78 16.01
N MET A 228 12.61 -9.86 16.69
CA MET A 228 11.44 -9.89 17.57
C MET A 228 10.16 -9.35 16.93
N CYS A 229 10.00 -9.55 15.61
CA CYS A 229 8.84 -9.09 14.87
C CYS A 229 7.80 -10.19 14.72
N ALA A 230 6.56 -9.78 14.49
CA ALA A 230 5.45 -10.68 14.23
C ALA A 230 5.41 -11.05 12.74
N LEU A 231 5.38 -12.34 12.42
CA LEU A 231 5.18 -12.87 11.07
C LEU A 231 3.67 -13.03 10.82
N ILE A 232 3.16 -12.39 9.77
CA ILE A 232 1.75 -12.40 9.41
C ILE A 232 1.43 -13.63 8.55
N ASP A 233 0.35 -14.33 8.90
CA ASP A 233 -0.30 -15.31 8.03
C ASP A 233 -1.28 -14.57 7.11
N VAL A 234 -0.88 -14.38 5.86
CA VAL A 234 -1.64 -13.59 4.89
C VAL A 234 -2.96 -14.25 4.52
N TYR A 235 -3.01 -15.57 4.37
CA TYR A 235 -4.23 -16.27 3.97
C TYR A 235 -5.29 -16.23 5.06
N GLN A 236 -4.88 -16.48 6.31
CA GLN A 236 -5.78 -16.36 7.46
C GLN A 236 -6.25 -14.92 7.65
N LEU A 237 -5.36 -13.94 7.45
CA LEU A 237 -5.71 -12.53 7.53
C LEU A 237 -6.77 -12.16 6.48
N ILE A 238 -6.59 -12.56 5.21
CA ILE A 238 -7.57 -12.33 4.15
C ILE A 238 -8.91 -12.98 4.49
N ALA A 239 -8.90 -14.23 4.98
CA ALA A 239 -10.11 -14.92 5.39
C ALA A 239 -10.86 -14.17 6.50
N MET A 240 -10.15 -13.66 7.51
CA MET A 240 -10.74 -12.84 8.57
C MET A 240 -11.36 -11.55 8.03
N LEU A 241 -10.63 -10.84 7.15
CA LEU A 241 -11.08 -9.57 6.56
C LEU A 241 -12.34 -9.77 5.69
N ASN A 242 -12.39 -10.85 4.91
CA ASN A 242 -13.56 -11.21 4.10
C ASN A 242 -14.80 -11.51 4.95
N ASN A 243 -14.62 -12.11 6.12
CA ASN A 243 -15.69 -12.39 7.08
C ASN A 243 -16.03 -11.17 7.96
N GLY A 244 -15.34 -10.03 7.80
CA GLY A 244 -15.54 -8.84 8.62
C GLY A 244 -15.12 -9.01 10.08
N LEU A 245 -14.27 -10.00 10.36
CA LEU A 245 -13.83 -10.35 11.70
C LEU A 245 -12.79 -9.35 12.23
N GLY A 246 -12.78 -9.16 13.55
CA GLY A 246 -11.74 -8.38 14.22
C GLY A 246 -10.47 -9.19 14.46
N SER A 247 -9.35 -8.52 14.74
CA SER A 247 -8.04 -9.15 14.92
C SER A 247 -7.91 -10.16 16.07
N ASN A 248 -8.88 -10.18 17.00
CA ASN A 248 -8.94 -11.11 18.12
C ASN A 248 -9.99 -12.22 17.93
N ASP A 249 -10.71 -12.19 16.82
CA ASP A 249 -11.79 -13.12 16.54
C ASP A 249 -11.25 -14.40 15.90
N GLN A 250 -11.99 -15.51 16.03
CA GLN A 250 -11.63 -16.79 15.44
C GLN A 250 -12.49 -17.05 14.21
N THR A 251 -11.83 -17.44 13.11
CA THR A 251 -12.54 -17.98 11.95
C THR A 251 -13.31 -19.23 12.36
N PRO A 252 -14.62 -19.32 12.05
CA PRO A 252 -15.47 -20.46 12.44
C PRO A 252 -15.08 -21.77 11.77
#